data_AF-A0A9P8KUN5-F1
#
_entry.id   AF-A0A9P8KUN5-F1
#
_cell.length_a   1.000
_cell.length_b   1.000
_cell.length_c   1.000
_cell.angle_alpha   90.00
_cell.angle_beta   90.00
_cell.angle_gamma   90.00
#
_symmetry.space_group_name_H-M   'P 1'
#
loop_
_entity.id
_entity.type
_entity.pdbx_description
1 polymer ?
#
loop_
_entity_poly.entity_id
_entity_poly.type
_entity_poly.pdbx_seq_one_letter_code
_entity_poly.pdbx_strand_id
1 'polypeptide(L)'
;MNIEGNSFGDNATIHQGNVYHYSSEGASDRCLADLRSTDPRDDKVRIEQTKGGLLRELYNWIFENDKFKLWYDDDDAQGQLLWITGDPGKGKTMLACGIIDELADQTRIKTPESKTMLSYFFCQGTDSRINSAVAVLRGLLYLIIQQQPSLILHIRTKYDIAGKSLFEDVNAWTALSQILINILHDASIDSTILVIDVLDECEADQAKLLDFILQHSSLSRVKWVITSRNGPLIEQKLSTYNSRALLSLELKDSEASISDAVNTYIKYSVSRLGVVQDDKALQDDLEKAMQQKVNGTFLWVSLVMKELEQVESWDALQVIDEIPSDLKEVYARMLEQILQLKRGNHKHCIQLLSTACATYRPLSLSEVGFLSGLPRGISEKPGAVRRVVTMCGSFLTIRDENVYLVHQSAKDYLSTEALQTIFPNGVETIHHFLFSRSLQGMSQILRRDAWDLKAPGVLIDEIVAPEPDPLATTRYSCVYWADHLCDGISENWAQTNDLQDDGIIHQFLNKHYLYWLEALSLQRSISYGVVALNRLETLL
;
A
#
# COMPACT_ATOMS: atom_id res chain seq x y z
N MET A 1 -29.26 -2.15 -22.61
CA MET A 1 -29.38 -2.90 -21.35
C MET A 1 -30.61 -2.47 -20.56
N ASN A 2 -31.72 -3.21 -20.71
CA ASN A 2 -32.95 -3.02 -19.93
C ASN A 2 -32.99 -4.06 -18.78
N ILE A 3 -32.88 -3.62 -17.53
CA ILE A 3 -32.77 -4.49 -16.35
C ILE A 3 -34.16 -4.72 -15.74
N GLU A 4 -35.04 -5.45 -16.44
CA GLU A 4 -36.44 -5.66 -16.03
C GLU A 4 -36.70 -6.94 -15.20
N GLY A 5 -35.68 -7.74 -14.86
CA GLY A 5 -35.88 -9.03 -14.17
C GLY A 5 -35.74 -9.04 -12.64
N ASN A 6 -35.40 -7.92 -12.00
CA ASN A 6 -35.32 -7.83 -10.54
C ASN A 6 -36.70 -7.56 -9.92
N SER A 7 -37.54 -8.59 -9.84
CA SER A 7 -38.85 -8.48 -9.17
C SER A 7 -38.72 -8.76 -7.66
N PHE A 8 -39.00 -7.74 -6.85
CA PHE A 8 -39.41 -7.92 -5.45
C PHE A 8 -40.87 -7.47 -5.33
N GLY A 9 -41.70 -8.33 -4.75
CA GLY A 9 -43.05 -7.98 -4.34
C GLY A 9 -43.02 -6.86 -3.30
N ASP A 10 -43.91 -5.89 -3.54
CA ASP A 10 -44.44 -4.83 -2.69
C ASP A 10 -43.47 -4.00 -1.81
N ASN A 11 -43.29 -2.75 -2.25
CA ASN A 11 -42.96 -1.56 -1.44
C ASN A 11 -41.78 -1.68 -0.47
N ALA A 12 -40.55 -1.79 -1.00
CA ALA A 12 -39.35 -1.43 -0.24
C ALA A 12 -39.08 0.08 -0.40
N THR A 13 -39.45 0.87 0.61
CA THR A 13 -39.00 2.26 0.73
C THR A 13 -37.60 2.25 1.33
N ILE A 14 -36.58 2.66 0.58
CA ILE A 14 -35.24 2.90 1.15
C ILE A 14 -35.35 4.15 2.04
N HIS A 15 -35.42 3.96 3.35
CA HIS A 15 -35.21 5.05 4.29
C HIS A 15 -33.71 5.38 4.32
N GLN A 16 -33.31 6.42 3.58
CA GLN A 16 -32.11 7.16 3.94
C GLN A 16 -32.31 7.67 5.37
N GLY A 17 -31.48 7.18 6.29
CA GLY A 17 -31.67 7.31 7.73
C GLY A 17 -31.83 8.75 8.20
N ASN A 18 -32.59 8.90 9.28
CA ASN A 18 -32.77 10.15 10.00
C ASN A 18 -31.41 10.75 10.43
N VAL A 19 -31.29 12.07 10.33
CA VAL A 19 -30.23 12.85 10.97
C VAL A 19 -30.42 12.74 12.48
N TYR A 20 -29.64 11.89 13.13
CA TYR A 20 -29.58 11.82 14.58
C TYR A 20 -28.62 12.90 15.08
N HIS A 21 -29.12 13.82 15.90
CA HIS A 21 -28.29 14.65 16.76
C HIS A 21 -27.69 13.77 17.87
N TYR A 22 -26.50 13.22 17.62
CA TYR A 22 -25.69 12.60 18.65
C TYR A 22 -25.03 13.66 19.54
N SER A 23 -24.85 13.33 20.81
CA SER A 23 -24.01 14.10 21.74
C SER A 23 -22.61 14.33 21.15
N SER A 24 -21.96 15.43 21.51
CA SER A 24 -20.70 15.88 20.87
C SER A 24 -19.57 14.85 20.94
N GLU A 25 -19.57 13.97 21.95
CA GLU A 25 -18.58 12.91 22.16
C GLU A 25 -18.76 11.75 21.15
N GLY A 26 -19.98 11.21 20.99
CA GLY A 26 -20.22 10.07 20.07
C GLY A 26 -20.06 10.42 18.58
N ALA A 27 -20.33 11.68 18.20
CA ALA A 27 -20.09 12.15 16.83
C ALA A 27 -18.59 12.33 16.52
N SER A 28 -17.78 12.67 17.52
CA SER A 28 -16.32 12.82 17.39
C SER A 28 -15.65 11.49 17.06
N ASP A 29 -16.09 10.42 17.72
CA ASP A 29 -15.55 9.07 17.52
C ASP A 29 -15.85 8.55 16.11
N ARG A 30 -17.04 8.83 15.56
CA ARG A 30 -17.40 8.43 14.19
C ARG A 30 -16.58 9.18 13.13
N CYS A 31 -16.43 10.50 13.27
CA CYS A 31 -15.62 11.30 12.35
C CYS A 31 -14.17 10.80 12.29
N LEU A 32 -13.60 10.49 13.45
CA LEU A 32 -12.23 10.00 13.55
C LEU A 32 -12.10 8.58 12.97
N ALA A 33 -13.10 7.72 13.21
CA ALA A 33 -13.16 6.38 12.61
C ALA A 33 -13.24 6.43 11.08
N ASP A 34 -14.07 7.31 10.53
CA ASP A 34 -14.21 7.50 9.09
C ASP A 34 -12.99 8.17 8.45
N LEU A 35 -12.22 8.98 9.20
CA LEU A 35 -10.97 9.58 8.76
C LEU A 35 -9.84 8.53 8.68
N ARG A 36 -9.78 7.60 9.63
CA ARG A 36 -8.76 6.56 9.73
C ARG A 36 -8.89 5.53 8.58
N SER A 37 -8.10 5.68 7.53
CA SER A 37 -7.93 4.63 6.51
C SER A 37 -6.96 3.53 6.98
N THR A 38 -5.92 3.95 7.70
CA THR A 38 -4.93 3.13 8.39
C THR A 38 -4.46 3.91 9.63
N ASP A 39 -3.72 3.28 10.53
CA ASP A 39 -2.96 3.98 11.56
C ASP A 39 -1.47 4.00 11.16
N PRO A 40 -0.88 5.17 10.86
CA PRO A 40 0.51 5.24 10.47
C PRO A 40 1.48 4.69 11.55
N ARG A 41 1.10 4.67 12.83
CA ARG A 41 1.90 4.07 13.92
C ARG A 41 1.97 2.55 13.77
N ASP A 42 0.83 1.91 13.51
CA ASP A 42 0.76 0.47 13.26
C ASP A 42 1.49 0.11 11.96
N ASP A 43 1.39 0.98 10.93
CA ASP A 43 2.14 0.82 9.70
C ASP A 43 3.66 0.86 9.93
N LYS A 44 4.16 1.80 10.74
CA LYS A 44 5.57 1.88 11.13
C LYS A 44 6.03 0.60 11.80
N VAL A 45 5.31 0.13 12.83
CA VAL A 45 5.64 -1.11 13.56
C VAL A 45 5.68 -2.30 12.61
N ARG A 46 4.68 -2.44 11.74
CA ARG A 46 4.63 -3.50 10.72
C ARG A 46 5.81 -3.41 9.74
N ILE A 47 6.15 -2.21 9.27
CA ILE A 47 7.28 -1.97 8.36
C ILE A 47 8.59 -2.42 9.02
N GLU A 48 8.83 -2.03 10.26
CA GLU A 48 10.04 -2.40 11.00
C GLU A 48 10.15 -3.91 11.18
N GLN A 49 9.08 -4.56 11.66
CA GLN A 49 9.05 -6.00 11.85
C GLN A 49 9.29 -6.77 10.54
N THR A 50 8.66 -6.33 9.45
CA THR A 50 8.78 -6.99 8.14
C THR A 50 10.12 -6.75 7.44
N LYS A 51 10.87 -5.72 7.85
CA LYS A 51 12.19 -5.37 7.30
C LYS A 51 13.36 -5.74 8.22
N GLY A 52 13.15 -6.60 9.23
CA GLY A 52 14.22 -7.15 10.07
C GLY A 52 14.51 -6.39 11.37
N GLY A 53 13.65 -5.44 11.72
CA GLY A 53 13.78 -4.53 12.86
C GLY A 53 14.46 -3.21 12.49
N LEU A 54 14.42 -2.25 13.41
CA LEU A 54 15.09 -0.96 13.28
C LEU A 54 16.33 -0.92 14.18
N LEU A 55 17.50 -0.77 13.57
CA LEU A 55 18.78 -0.69 14.28
C LEU A 55 19.34 0.72 14.15
N ARG A 56 19.60 1.36 15.30
CA ARG A 56 20.08 2.75 15.35
C ARG A 56 21.37 2.96 14.57
N GLU A 57 22.29 2.00 14.59
CA GLU A 57 23.56 2.12 13.87
C GLU A 57 23.39 2.28 12.36
N LEU A 58 22.26 1.83 11.79
CA LEU A 58 22.03 1.86 10.34
C LEU A 58 21.59 3.24 9.82
N TYR A 59 21.04 4.09 10.68
CA TYR A 59 20.53 5.41 10.29
C TYR A 59 21.16 6.57 11.04
N ASN A 60 21.91 6.35 12.13
CA ASN A 60 22.47 7.42 12.97
C ASN A 60 23.32 8.45 12.21
N TRP A 61 23.96 8.04 11.10
CA TRP A 61 24.75 8.93 10.25
C TRP A 61 23.94 10.16 9.75
N ILE A 62 22.61 10.06 9.64
CA ILE A 62 21.78 11.16 9.15
C ILE A 62 21.80 12.37 10.09
N PHE A 63 21.90 12.14 11.39
CA PHE A 63 21.89 13.23 12.38
C PHE A 63 23.20 13.99 12.40
N GLU A 64 24.25 13.41 11.83
CA GLU A 64 25.53 14.09 11.63
C GLU A 64 25.61 14.85 10.30
N ASN A 65 24.65 14.64 9.39
CA ASN A 65 24.64 15.27 8.08
C ASN A 65 24.30 16.77 8.18
N ASP A 66 25.11 17.61 7.52
CA ASP A 66 24.95 19.07 7.56
C ASP A 66 23.58 19.54 7.05
N LYS A 67 23.01 18.90 6.04
CA LYS A 67 21.69 19.26 5.50
C LYS A 67 20.57 18.90 6.49
N PHE A 68 20.72 17.79 7.22
CA PHE A 68 19.75 17.43 8.26
C PHE A 68 19.83 18.39 9.44
N LYS A 69 21.04 18.68 9.93
CA LYS A 69 21.25 19.66 11.02
C LYS A 69 20.71 21.03 10.64
N LEU A 70 20.98 21.50 9.43
CA LEU A 70 20.43 22.74 8.93
C LEU A 70 18.90 22.72 8.88
N TRP A 71 18.29 21.65 8.39
CA TRP A 71 16.83 21.50 8.42
C TRP A 71 16.26 21.52 9.84
N TYR A 72 16.92 20.84 10.78
CA TYR A 72 16.40 20.63 12.13
C TYR A 72 16.60 21.84 13.05
N ASP A 73 17.79 22.43 13.05
CA ASP A 73 18.20 23.48 13.99
C ASP A 73 17.90 24.91 13.50
N ASP A 74 17.64 25.12 12.21
CA ASP A 74 17.36 26.44 11.67
C ASP A 74 15.90 26.87 11.95
N ASP A 75 15.76 27.93 12.74
CA ASP A 75 14.49 28.58 13.10
C ASP A 75 14.17 29.78 12.19
N ASP A 76 15.12 30.25 11.35
CA ASP A 76 15.00 31.46 10.51
C ASP A 76 14.31 31.19 9.14
N ALA A 77 13.45 30.16 9.09
CA ALA A 77 12.65 29.76 7.92
C ALA A 77 13.44 29.39 6.64
N GLN A 78 14.77 29.23 6.71
CA GLN A 78 15.53 28.57 5.66
C GLN A 78 15.45 27.04 5.88
N GLY A 79 15.43 26.26 4.80
CA GLY A 79 15.43 24.81 4.90
C GLY A 79 14.22 24.12 5.55
N GLN A 80 12.98 24.60 5.37
CA GLN A 80 11.77 23.95 5.93
C GLN A 80 11.37 22.63 5.25
N LEU A 81 11.91 22.31 4.06
CA LEU A 81 11.65 21.07 3.34
C LEU A 81 12.96 20.30 3.13
N LEU A 82 13.09 19.15 3.79
CA LEU A 82 14.16 18.19 3.56
C LEU A 82 13.67 17.09 2.60
N TRP A 83 14.30 17.00 1.44
CA TRP A 83 14.06 15.93 0.47
C TRP A 83 15.22 14.93 0.51
N ILE A 84 14.94 13.71 0.95
CA ILE A 84 15.90 12.60 0.97
C ILE A 84 15.64 11.69 -0.23
N THR A 85 16.60 11.58 -1.14
CA THR A 85 16.45 10.78 -2.35
C THR A 85 17.46 9.65 -2.45
N GLY A 86 17.04 8.52 -3.03
CA GLY A 86 17.94 7.42 -3.36
C GLY A 86 17.26 6.31 -4.14
N ASP A 87 18.08 5.42 -4.69
CA ASP A 87 17.62 4.29 -5.50
C ASP A 87 16.75 3.28 -4.70
N PRO A 88 16.03 2.38 -5.38
CA PRO A 88 15.32 1.30 -4.71
C PRO A 88 16.23 0.47 -3.81
N GLY A 89 15.74 0.10 -2.63
CA GLY A 89 16.49 -0.76 -1.71
C GLY A 89 17.63 -0.07 -0.93
N LYS A 90 17.84 1.24 -1.07
CA LYS A 90 18.84 2.02 -0.30
C LYS A 90 18.45 2.37 1.15
N GLY A 91 17.31 1.85 1.64
CA GLY A 91 16.93 1.99 3.06
C GLY A 91 16.12 3.24 3.43
N LYS A 92 15.61 4.02 2.46
CA LYS A 92 14.81 5.24 2.69
C LYS A 92 13.72 5.10 3.75
N THR A 93 12.88 4.06 3.65
CA THR A 93 11.83 3.80 4.63
C THR A 93 12.36 3.55 6.04
N MET A 94 13.45 2.79 6.17
CA MET A 94 14.05 2.51 7.49
C MET A 94 14.71 3.77 8.06
N LEU A 95 15.30 4.60 7.21
CA LEU A 95 15.81 5.92 7.57
C LEU A 95 14.68 6.84 8.04
N ALA A 96 13.54 6.87 7.35
CA ALA A 96 12.36 7.64 7.79
C ALA A 96 11.84 7.14 9.15
N CYS A 97 11.79 5.82 9.38
CA CYS A 97 11.43 5.25 10.69
C CYS A 97 12.39 5.73 11.80
N GLY A 98 13.70 5.69 11.52
CA GLY A 98 14.73 6.17 12.45
C GLY A 98 14.63 7.66 12.76
N ILE A 99 14.41 8.50 11.74
CA ILE A 99 14.15 9.94 11.93
C ILE A 99 12.90 10.14 12.81
N ILE A 100 11.80 9.43 12.52
CA ILE A 100 10.57 9.52 13.31
C ILE A 100 10.82 9.15 14.77
N ASP A 101 11.58 8.09 15.06
CA ASP A 101 11.84 7.67 16.44
C ASP A 101 12.68 8.67 17.24
N GLU A 102 13.71 9.24 16.64
CA GLU A 102 14.56 10.22 17.31
C GLU A 102 13.84 11.55 17.52
N LEU A 103 12.93 11.92 16.60
CA LEU A 103 12.09 13.11 16.75
C LEU A 103 10.94 12.88 17.74
N ALA A 104 10.43 11.66 17.87
CA ALA A 104 9.23 11.37 18.66
C ALA A 104 9.35 11.82 20.12
N ASP A 105 10.51 11.59 20.75
CA ASP A 105 10.76 11.92 22.15
C ASP A 105 10.64 13.43 22.45
N GLN A 106 10.86 14.28 21.44
CA GLN A 106 10.80 15.74 21.56
C GLN A 106 9.46 16.32 21.11
N THR A 107 8.49 15.48 20.74
CA THR A 107 7.21 15.88 20.13
C THR A 107 6.02 15.40 20.94
N ARG A 108 4.84 15.93 20.62
CA ARG A 108 3.57 15.57 21.28
C ARG A 108 3.19 14.09 21.18
N ILE A 109 3.78 13.33 20.24
CA ILE A 109 3.53 11.88 20.13
C ILE A 109 3.94 11.13 21.41
N LYS A 110 5.11 11.43 21.99
CA LYS A 110 5.60 10.78 23.23
C LYS A 110 5.66 11.71 24.44
N THR A 111 5.71 13.02 24.21
CA THR A 111 5.82 14.05 25.25
C THR A 111 4.66 15.03 25.10
N PRO A 112 3.49 14.77 25.71
CA PRO A 112 2.27 15.56 25.50
C PRO A 112 2.42 17.07 25.77
N GLU A 113 3.36 17.46 26.64
CA GLU A 113 3.68 18.85 26.97
C GLU A 113 4.52 19.57 25.92
N SER A 114 5.11 18.82 24.97
CA SER A 114 5.88 19.40 23.87
C SER A 114 5.00 20.33 23.03
N LYS A 115 5.64 21.34 22.45
CA LYS A 115 5.00 22.30 21.56
C LYS A 115 4.93 21.81 20.12
N THR A 116 5.76 20.84 19.77
CA THR A 116 5.90 20.36 18.39
C THR A 116 5.06 19.11 18.17
N MET A 117 4.18 19.14 17.17
CA MET A 117 3.50 17.94 16.67
C MET A 117 4.38 17.21 15.68
N LEU A 118 4.28 15.88 15.66
CA LEU A 118 4.90 15.03 14.65
C LEU A 118 3.83 14.23 13.96
N SER A 119 3.77 14.25 12.64
CA SER A 119 2.82 13.45 11.89
C SER A 119 3.49 12.88 10.65
N TYR A 120 3.16 11.64 10.32
CA TYR A 120 3.84 10.91 9.26
C TYR A 120 2.94 9.95 8.51
N PHE A 121 3.35 9.61 7.30
CA PHE A 121 2.65 8.64 6.45
C PHE A 121 3.66 7.86 5.58
N PHE A 122 3.38 6.58 5.36
CA PHE A 122 4.20 5.69 4.53
C PHE A 122 3.43 5.29 3.27
N CYS A 123 3.79 5.87 2.13
CA CYS A 123 3.23 5.44 0.84
C CYS A 123 3.68 4.00 0.53
N GLN A 124 2.78 3.18 -0.02
CA GLN A 124 3.11 1.84 -0.50
C GLN A 124 2.48 1.60 -1.87
N GLY A 125 3.28 1.64 -2.94
CA GLY A 125 2.79 1.55 -4.33
C GLY A 125 2.19 0.20 -4.71
N THR A 126 2.37 -0.81 -3.86
CA THR A 126 1.77 -2.14 -4.00
C THR A 126 0.39 -2.27 -3.32
N ASP A 127 -0.13 -1.19 -2.73
CA ASP A 127 -1.42 -1.18 -2.03
C ASP A 127 -2.21 0.12 -2.26
N SER A 128 -3.29 0.05 -3.06
CA SER A 128 -4.07 1.23 -3.43
C SER A 128 -4.74 1.95 -2.25
N ARG A 129 -4.82 1.30 -1.08
CA ARG A 129 -5.42 1.88 0.13
C ARG A 129 -4.55 2.99 0.73
N ILE A 130 -3.25 2.95 0.46
CA ILE A 130 -2.23 3.81 1.09
C ILE A 130 -1.22 4.36 0.07
N ASN A 131 -1.66 4.55 -1.18
CA ASN A 131 -0.82 5.07 -2.27
C ASN A 131 -1.44 6.30 -2.98
N SER A 132 -2.32 7.03 -2.31
CA SER A 132 -2.97 8.22 -2.88
C SER A 132 -2.74 9.47 -2.04
N ALA A 133 -2.80 10.63 -2.69
CA ALA A 133 -2.67 11.92 -2.03
C ALA A 133 -3.73 12.12 -0.93
N VAL A 134 -4.95 11.60 -1.15
CA VAL A 134 -6.03 11.58 -0.15
C VAL A 134 -5.66 10.69 1.04
N ALA A 135 -5.10 9.49 0.82
CA ALA A 135 -4.66 8.62 1.91
C ALA A 135 -3.57 9.28 2.76
N VAL A 136 -2.60 9.96 2.13
CA VAL A 136 -1.57 10.74 2.82
C VAL A 136 -2.21 11.79 3.72
N LEU A 137 -3.10 12.64 3.19
CA LEU A 137 -3.75 13.68 3.99
C LEU A 137 -4.58 13.11 5.13
N ARG A 138 -5.30 12.00 4.90
CA ARG A 138 -6.09 11.32 5.95
C ARG A 138 -5.20 10.81 7.09
N GLY A 139 -4.08 10.17 6.76
CA GLY A 139 -3.15 9.67 7.78
C GLY A 139 -2.47 10.80 8.56
N LEU A 140 -2.07 11.88 7.87
CA LEU A 140 -1.49 13.04 8.53
C LEU A 140 -2.49 13.73 9.48
N LEU A 141 -3.70 13.98 9.00
CA LEU A 141 -4.77 14.57 9.81
C LEU A 141 -5.10 13.67 11.01
N TYR A 142 -5.20 12.36 10.81
CA TYR A 142 -5.48 11.40 11.88
C TYR A 142 -4.47 11.53 13.02
N LEU A 143 -3.16 11.53 12.74
CA LEU A 143 -2.14 11.68 13.78
C LEU A 143 -2.13 13.05 14.44
N ILE A 144 -2.39 14.12 13.70
CA ILE A 144 -2.51 15.47 14.27
C ILE A 144 -3.67 15.52 15.28
N ILE A 145 -4.85 15.00 14.91
CA ILE A 145 -6.02 14.98 15.80
C ILE A 145 -5.79 14.10 17.02
N GLN A 146 -5.07 12.98 16.89
CA GLN A 146 -4.71 12.12 18.02
C GLN A 146 -3.84 12.87 19.07
N GLN A 147 -2.93 13.75 18.61
CA GLN A 147 -2.07 14.54 19.50
C GLN A 147 -2.80 15.75 20.11
N GLN A 148 -3.75 16.34 19.37
CA GLN A 148 -4.52 17.48 19.85
C GLN A 148 -6.00 17.37 19.41
N PRO A 149 -6.83 16.67 20.22
CA PRO A 149 -8.21 16.35 19.85
C PRO A 149 -9.10 17.57 19.55
N SER A 150 -8.81 18.73 20.13
CA SER A 150 -9.58 19.97 19.89
C SER A 150 -9.58 20.41 18.42
N LEU A 151 -8.57 20.01 17.64
CA LEU A 151 -8.45 20.34 16.23
C LEU A 151 -9.49 19.61 15.35
N ILE A 152 -10.19 18.60 15.88
CA ILE A 152 -11.22 17.87 15.13
C ILE A 152 -12.35 18.79 14.67
N LEU A 153 -12.53 19.93 15.34
CA LEU A 153 -13.50 20.96 14.96
C LEU A 153 -13.30 21.43 13.51
N HIS A 154 -12.05 21.53 13.04
CA HIS A 154 -11.74 21.91 11.65
C HIS A 154 -12.31 20.90 10.65
N ILE A 155 -12.29 19.60 10.99
CA ILE A 155 -12.85 18.53 10.16
C ILE A 155 -14.38 18.54 10.25
N ARG A 156 -14.92 18.66 11.47
CA ARG A 156 -16.35 18.61 11.74
C ARG A 156 -17.16 19.69 11.04
N THR A 157 -16.57 20.87 10.79
CA THR A 157 -17.22 21.93 10.01
C THR A 157 -17.77 21.46 8.66
N LYS A 158 -17.10 20.46 8.03
CA LYS A 158 -17.55 19.85 6.77
C LYS A 158 -18.12 18.44 6.99
N TYR A 159 -17.56 17.66 7.91
CA TYR A 159 -17.96 16.28 8.13
C TYR A 159 -19.38 16.15 8.69
N ASP A 160 -19.82 17.06 9.55
CA ASP A 160 -21.16 16.97 10.15
C ASP A 160 -22.29 17.12 9.09
N ILE A 161 -21.95 17.58 7.87
CA ILE A 161 -22.86 17.67 6.71
C ILE A 161 -22.65 16.50 5.74
N ALA A 162 -21.40 16.23 5.36
CA ALA A 162 -21.06 15.27 4.30
C ALA A 162 -20.90 13.82 4.80
N GLY A 163 -20.64 13.65 6.10
CA GLY A 163 -20.23 12.37 6.68
C GLY A 163 -18.99 11.81 6.00
N LYS A 164 -18.95 10.48 5.85
CA LYS A 164 -17.84 9.74 5.24
C LYS A 164 -17.48 10.20 3.82
N SER A 165 -18.44 10.74 3.06
CA SER A 165 -18.18 11.18 1.68
C SER A 165 -17.12 12.27 1.60
N LEU A 166 -16.97 13.07 2.66
CA LEU A 166 -15.91 14.08 2.80
C LEU A 166 -14.51 13.53 2.49
N PHE A 167 -14.30 12.24 2.79
CA PHE A 167 -13.01 11.58 2.69
C PHE A 167 -12.89 10.62 1.51
N GLU A 168 -13.97 10.40 0.74
CA GLU A 168 -14.06 9.35 -0.29
C GLU A 168 -14.55 9.85 -1.65
N ASP A 169 -15.22 11.01 -1.70
CA ASP A 169 -15.75 11.54 -2.96
C ASP A 169 -14.67 12.20 -3.85
N VAL A 170 -15.09 12.60 -5.05
CA VAL A 170 -14.22 13.25 -6.06
C VAL A 170 -13.59 14.56 -5.59
N ASN A 171 -14.12 15.18 -4.54
CA ASN A 171 -13.64 16.44 -3.95
C ASN A 171 -12.86 16.21 -2.65
N ALA A 172 -12.62 14.96 -2.23
CA ALA A 172 -11.94 14.65 -0.98
C ALA A 172 -10.56 15.31 -0.88
N TRP A 173 -9.79 15.34 -1.97
CA TRP A 173 -8.52 16.06 -2.03
C TRP A 173 -8.68 17.55 -1.65
N THR A 174 -9.59 18.25 -2.32
CA THR A 174 -9.83 19.69 -2.10
C THR A 174 -10.31 19.96 -0.68
N ALA A 175 -11.18 19.09 -0.15
CA ALA A 175 -11.69 19.24 1.20
C ALA A 175 -10.59 19.04 2.26
N LEU A 176 -9.83 17.96 2.17
CA LEU A 176 -8.82 17.57 3.15
C LEU A 176 -7.58 18.48 3.11
N SER A 177 -7.15 18.91 1.92
CA SER A 177 -6.04 19.86 1.79
C SER A 177 -6.37 21.18 2.46
N GLN A 178 -7.58 21.71 2.26
CA GLN A 178 -8.03 22.93 2.94
C GLN A 178 -8.14 22.73 4.46
N ILE A 179 -8.60 21.57 4.93
CA ILE A 179 -8.66 21.27 6.36
C ILE A 179 -7.26 21.25 6.97
N LEU A 180 -6.29 20.60 6.32
CA LEU A 180 -4.92 20.56 6.80
C LEU A 180 -4.33 21.97 6.86
N ILE A 181 -4.56 22.81 5.84
CA ILE A 181 -4.14 24.22 5.85
C ILE A 181 -4.74 24.97 7.05
N ASN A 182 -6.05 24.84 7.29
CA ASN A 182 -6.73 25.51 8.40
C ASN A 182 -6.15 25.08 9.75
N ILE A 183 -5.83 23.80 9.90
CA ILE A 183 -5.17 23.25 11.08
C ILE A 183 -3.76 23.84 11.22
N LEU A 184 -2.94 23.83 10.17
CA LEU A 184 -1.56 24.37 10.23
C LEU A 184 -1.52 25.88 10.52
N HIS A 185 -2.60 26.63 10.26
CA HIS A 185 -2.75 28.04 10.63
C HIS A 185 -3.40 28.27 12.01
N ASP A 186 -3.84 27.22 12.71
CA ASP A 186 -4.47 27.36 14.01
C ASP A 186 -3.49 27.93 15.03
N ALA A 187 -3.92 28.97 15.75
CA ALA A 187 -3.08 29.68 16.71
C ALA A 187 -2.61 28.78 17.87
N SER A 188 -3.33 27.70 18.16
CA SER A 188 -2.98 26.73 19.21
C SER A 188 -1.84 25.79 18.84
N ILE A 189 -1.44 25.71 17.57
CA ILE A 189 -0.37 24.84 17.10
C ILE A 189 0.93 25.62 17.03
N ASP A 190 1.94 25.23 17.80
CA ASP A 190 3.24 25.92 17.85
C ASP A 190 4.17 25.58 16.70
N SER A 191 4.39 24.29 16.47
CA SER A 191 5.23 23.77 15.39
C SER A 191 4.73 22.40 14.96
N THR A 192 4.88 22.06 13.69
CA THR A 192 4.51 20.75 13.14
C THR A 192 5.62 20.21 12.26
N ILE A 193 5.99 18.95 12.48
CA ILE A 193 6.89 18.18 11.61
C ILE A 193 6.03 17.16 10.85
N LEU A 194 6.12 17.19 9.51
CA LEU A 194 5.39 16.31 8.61
C LEU A 194 6.36 15.44 7.83
N VAL A 195 6.26 14.11 7.98
CA VAL A 195 7.13 13.14 7.28
C VAL A 195 6.32 12.31 6.29
N ILE A 196 6.67 12.33 5.01
CA ILE A 196 6.06 11.49 3.98
C ILE A 196 7.14 10.58 3.40
N ASP A 197 7.05 9.29 3.70
CA ASP A 197 7.98 8.28 3.17
C ASP A 197 7.53 7.77 1.79
N VAL A 198 8.50 7.67 0.90
CA VAL A 198 8.43 7.19 -0.48
C VAL A 198 7.31 7.85 -1.28
N LEU A 199 7.38 9.18 -1.40
CA LEU A 199 6.40 9.99 -2.14
C LEU A 199 6.22 9.52 -3.59
N ASP A 200 7.25 8.95 -4.22
CA ASP A 200 7.16 8.39 -5.57
C ASP A 200 6.20 7.19 -5.69
N GLU A 201 5.89 6.54 -4.57
CA GLU A 201 4.91 5.45 -4.48
C GLU A 201 3.46 5.95 -4.26
N CYS A 202 3.23 7.26 -4.17
CA CYS A 202 1.91 7.84 -4.31
C CYS A 202 1.50 7.80 -5.79
N GLU A 203 0.68 6.83 -6.22
CA GLU A 203 0.24 6.68 -7.61
C GLU A 203 -0.84 7.71 -7.98
N ALA A 204 -1.86 7.88 -7.13
CA ALA A 204 -2.96 8.80 -7.42
C ALA A 204 -2.69 10.21 -6.87
N ASP A 205 -2.77 11.22 -7.76
CA ASP A 205 -2.65 12.65 -7.43
C ASP A 205 -1.28 13.10 -6.87
N GLN A 206 -0.19 12.37 -7.17
CA GLN A 206 1.18 12.70 -6.74
C GLN A 206 1.58 14.15 -7.02
N ALA A 207 1.29 14.64 -8.23
CA ALA A 207 1.63 15.99 -8.64
C ALA A 207 0.93 17.03 -7.76
N LYS A 208 -0.36 16.79 -7.42
CA LYS A 208 -1.13 17.68 -6.53
C LYS A 208 -0.56 17.68 -5.12
N LEU A 209 -0.16 16.52 -4.61
CA LEU A 209 0.47 16.40 -3.30
C LEU A 209 1.81 17.15 -3.25
N LEU A 210 2.65 16.97 -4.27
CA LEU A 210 3.93 17.67 -4.33
C LEU A 210 3.75 19.19 -4.44
N ASP A 211 2.82 19.66 -5.27
CA ASP A 211 2.49 21.08 -5.37
C ASP A 211 1.99 21.65 -4.03
N PHE A 212 1.15 20.88 -3.32
CA PHE A 212 0.68 21.25 -1.99
C PHE A 212 1.84 21.39 -1.00
N ILE A 213 2.77 20.42 -0.95
CA ILE A 213 3.94 20.47 -0.07
C ILE A 213 4.80 21.70 -0.39
N LEU A 214 5.07 21.96 -1.67
CA LEU A 214 5.90 23.09 -2.11
C LEU A 214 5.27 24.45 -1.81
N GLN A 215 3.96 24.57 -1.91
CA GLN A 215 3.25 25.81 -1.57
C GLN A 215 3.31 26.10 -0.07
N HIS A 216 3.27 25.06 0.77
CA HIS A 216 3.16 25.19 2.23
C HIS A 216 4.46 24.91 2.98
N SER A 217 5.56 24.62 2.29
CA SER A 217 6.91 24.53 2.88
C SER A 217 7.50 25.90 3.21
N SER A 218 6.84 27.00 2.87
CA SER A 218 7.23 28.35 3.28
C SER A 218 6.66 28.77 4.64
N LEU A 219 5.76 27.96 5.23
CA LEU A 219 5.19 28.23 6.54
C LEU A 219 6.25 28.01 7.63
N SER A 220 6.63 29.06 8.36
CA SER A 220 7.73 29.03 9.33
C SER A 220 7.56 28.03 10.48
N ARG A 221 6.32 27.61 10.77
CA ARG A 221 5.97 26.65 11.84
C ARG A 221 5.83 25.20 11.32
N VAL A 222 6.16 24.92 10.06
CA VAL A 222 5.88 23.62 9.43
C VAL A 222 7.10 23.07 8.70
N LYS A 223 7.78 22.12 9.33
CA LYS A 223 8.92 21.41 8.73
C LYS A 223 8.44 20.14 8.03
N TRP A 224 8.91 19.92 6.80
CA TRP A 224 8.60 18.76 5.98
C TRP A 224 9.84 17.89 5.80
N VAL A 225 9.67 16.57 5.89
CA VAL A 225 10.61 15.57 5.39
C VAL A 225 9.89 14.74 4.36
N ILE A 226 10.44 14.67 3.14
CA ILE A 226 9.95 13.76 2.11
C ILE A 226 11.07 12.82 1.71
N THR A 227 10.76 11.52 1.57
CA THR A 227 11.68 10.58 0.91
C THR A 227 11.11 10.19 -0.45
N SER A 228 11.96 9.98 -1.46
CA SER A 228 11.53 9.42 -2.75
C SER A 228 12.68 8.79 -3.53
N ARG A 229 12.36 8.15 -4.66
CA ARG A 229 13.32 7.93 -5.75
C ARG A 229 13.51 9.21 -6.56
N ASN A 230 14.57 9.21 -7.37
CA ASN A 230 14.84 10.17 -8.44
C ASN A 230 13.88 9.92 -9.63
N GLY A 231 12.65 10.40 -9.49
CA GLY A 231 11.61 10.32 -10.53
C GLY A 231 11.52 11.63 -11.32
N PRO A 232 11.34 11.61 -12.66
CA PRO A 232 11.35 12.83 -13.49
C PRO A 232 10.38 13.91 -13.02
N LEU A 233 9.17 13.53 -12.59
CA LEU A 233 8.15 14.47 -12.11
C LEU A 233 8.59 15.19 -10.83
N ILE A 234 9.12 14.44 -9.87
CA ILE A 234 9.55 14.97 -8.56
C ILE A 234 10.78 15.87 -8.75
N GLU A 235 11.77 15.40 -9.50
CA GLU A 235 12.97 16.16 -9.84
C GLU A 235 12.64 17.47 -10.56
N GLN A 236 11.77 17.42 -11.58
CA GLN A 236 11.36 18.61 -12.32
C GLN A 236 10.68 19.66 -11.41
N LYS A 237 9.73 19.23 -10.57
CA LYS A 237 9.02 20.15 -9.68
C LYS A 237 9.93 20.71 -8.58
N LEU A 238 10.80 19.89 -7.98
CA LEU A 238 11.71 20.33 -6.93
C LEU A 238 12.87 21.20 -7.46
N SER A 239 13.39 20.93 -8.65
CA SER A 239 14.43 21.75 -9.27
C SER A 239 13.92 23.13 -9.74
N THR A 240 12.66 23.22 -10.16
CA THR A 240 12.02 24.49 -10.53
C THR A 240 11.57 25.30 -9.31
N TYR A 241 11.46 24.66 -8.15
CA TYR A 241 11.19 25.31 -6.88
C TYR A 241 12.43 26.06 -6.38
N ASN A 242 12.58 27.30 -6.85
CA ASN A 242 13.73 28.15 -6.51
C ASN A 242 13.53 28.82 -5.14
N SER A 243 13.62 28.03 -4.07
CA SER A 243 13.49 28.51 -2.69
C SER A 243 14.67 28.04 -1.84
N ARG A 244 15.17 28.95 -0.98
CA ARG A 244 16.12 28.60 0.10
C ARG A 244 15.53 27.62 1.13
N ALA A 245 14.23 27.30 1.03
CA ALA A 245 13.54 26.36 1.89
C ALA A 245 13.78 24.88 1.55
N LEU A 246 14.28 24.54 0.35
CA LEU A 246 14.50 23.14 -0.07
C LEU A 246 15.95 22.70 0.20
N LEU A 247 16.10 21.62 0.97
CA LEU A 247 17.36 20.93 1.21
C LEU A 247 17.28 19.54 0.57
N SER A 248 18.04 19.31 -0.50
CA SER A 248 18.11 18.01 -1.18
C SER A 248 19.28 17.19 -0.64
N LEU A 249 19.01 16.05 -0.01
CA LEU A 249 19.99 15.09 0.46
C LEU A 249 19.90 13.82 -0.39
N GLU A 250 20.86 13.64 -1.27
CA GLU A 250 20.97 12.40 -2.02
C GLU A 250 21.75 11.37 -1.20
N LEU A 251 21.17 10.18 -1.04
CA LEU A 251 21.83 9.05 -0.38
C LEU A 251 23.17 8.72 -1.07
N LYS A 252 23.25 8.86 -2.39
CA LYS A 252 24.51 8.64 -3.14
C LYS A 252 25.64 9.60 -2.72
N ASP A 253 25.32 10.81 -2.23
CA ASP A 253 26.32 11.77 -1.75
C ASP A 253 26.89 11.36 -0.38
N SER A 254 26.23 10.42 0.31
CA SER A 254 26.64 9.84 1.61
C SER A 254 27.11 8.39 1.46
N GLU A 255 27.71 8.03 0.32
CA GLU A 255 28.07 6.66 -0.05
C GLU A 255 28.90 5.93 1.02
N ALA A 256 29.88 6.59 1.63
CA ALA A 256 30.69 6.00 2.70
C ALA A 256 29.84 5.60 3.92
N SER A 257 28.98 6.52 4.40
CA SER A 257 28.11 6.26 5.54
C SER A 257 27.07 5.18 5.25
N ILE A 258 26.54 5.13 4.02
CA ILE A 258 25.61 4.08 3.60
C ILE A 258 26.31 2.74 3.48
N SER A 259 27.52 2.70 2.93
CA SER A 259 28.33 1.49 2.86
C SER A 259 28.59 0.92 4.26
N ASP A 260 28.98 1.77 5.22
CA ASP A 260 29.18 1.37 6.61
C ASP A 260 27.90 0.83 7.27
N ALA A 261 26.77 1.49 7.05
CA ALA A 261 25.47 1.02 7.52
C ALA A 261 25.10 -0.34 6.91
N VAL A 262 25.27 -0.50 5.59
CA VAL A 262 24.98 -1.76 4.90
C VAL A 262 25.90 -2.89 5.38
N ASN A 263 27.19 -2.61 5.59
CA ASN A 263 28.14 -3.58 6.13
C ASN A 263 27.77 -4.00 7.56
N THR A 264 27.28 -3.06 8.37
CA THR A 264 26.74 -3.33 9.70
C THR A 264 25.49 -4.21 9.62
N TYR A 265 24.60 -3.95 8.66
CA TYR A 265 23.42 -4.76 8.43
C TYR A 265 23.75 -6.18 7.95
N ILE A 266 24.78 -6.35 7.12
CA ILE A 266 25.28 -7.68 6.71
C ILE A 266 25.72 -8.46 7.95
N LYS A 267 26.59 -7.89 8.79
CA LYS A 267 27.08 -8.53 10.02
C LYS A 267 25.94 -8.95 10.94
N TYR A 268 25.00 -8.04 11.17
CA TYR A 268 23.82 -8.32 11.97
C TYR A 268 22.99 -9.47 11.37
N SER A 269 22.74 -9.44 10.05
CA SER A 269 21.93 -10.45 9.38
C SER A 269 22.60 -11.83 9.40
N VAL A 270 23.90 -11.91 9.08
CA VAL A 270 24.68 -13.16 9.09
C VAL A 270 24.74 -13.75 10.51
N SER A 271 24.91 -12.92 11.54
CA SER A 271 24.95 -13.40 12.94
C SER A 271 23.64 -14.07 13.40
N ARG A 272 22.52 -13.79 12.72
CA ARG A 272 21.20 -14.34 13.01
C ARG A 272 20.79 -15.48 12.07
N LEU A 273 21.66 -15.83 11.12
CA LEU A 273 21.38 -16.88 10.16
C LEU A 273 21.61 -18.26 10.80
N GLY A 274 20.52 -19.00 11.02
CA GLY A 274 20.56 -20.26 11.76
C GLY A 274 21.50 -21.30 11.17
N VAL A 275 21.66 -21.35 9.84
CA VAL A 275 22.50 -22.35 9.16
C VAL A 275 24.00 -22.19 9.43
N VAL A 276 24.44 -21.02 9.90
CA VAL A 276 25.86 -20.73 10.20
C VAL A 276 26.09 -20.26 11.63
N GLN A 277 25.08 -20.40 12.50
CA GLN A 277 25.11 -19.82 13.85
C GLN A 277 26.32 -20.28 14.68
N ASP A 278 26.75 -21.54 14.51
CA ASP A 278 27.85 -22.15 15.26
C ASP A 278 29.20 -22.17 14.51
N ASP A 279 29.27 -21.64 13.29
CA ASP A 279 30.49 -21.62 12.46
C ASP A 279 30.97 -20.18 12.22
N LYS A 280 31.85 -19.71 13.10
CA LYS A 280 32.36 -18.34 13.01
C LYS A 280 33.22 -18.09 11.78
N ALA A 281 33.95 -19.10 11.31
CA ALA A 281 34.78 -18.96 10.11
C ALA A 281 33.90 -18.79 8.88
N LEU A 282 32.85 -19.60 8.76
CA LEU A 282 31.88 -19.48 7.68
C LEU A 282 31.13 -18.15 7.75
N GLN A 283 30.72 -17.67 8.93
CA GLN A 283 30.14 -16.33 9.08
C GLN A 283 31.06 -15.24 8.52
N ASP A 284 32.33 -15.26 8.90
CA ASP A 284 33.30 -14.25 8.44
C ASP A 284 33.52 -14.32 6.92
N ASP A 285 33.48 -15.51 6.33
CA ASP A 285 33.61 -15.69 4.87
C ASP A 285 32.34 -15.25 4.12
N LEU A 286 31.14 -15.55 4.64
CA LEU A 286 29.88 -15.04 4.10
C LEU A 286 29.83 -13.51 4.17
N GLU A 287 30.19 -12.91 5.32
CA GLU A 287 30.25 -11.46 5.49
C GLU A 287 31.14 -10.81 4.43
N LYS A 288 32.36 -11.34 4.20
CA LYS A 288 33.28 -10.82 3.18
C LYS A 288 32.71 -10.96 1.77
N ALA A 289 32.14 -12.12 1.44
CA ALA A 289 31.58 -12.37 0.11
C ALA A 289 30.39 -11.42 -0.19
N MET A 290 29.51 -11.20 0.80
CA MET A 290 28.39 -10.26 0.66
C MET A 290 28.87 -8.81 0.54
N GLN A 291 29.85 -8.40 1.34
CA GLN A 291 30.41 -7.03 1.29
C GLN A 291 31.00 -6.69 -0.09
N GLN A 292 31.55 -7.67 -0.81
CA GLN A 292 32.08 -7.47 -2.17
C GLN A 292 30.99 -7.26 -3.23
N LYS A 293 29.74 -7.69 -2.97
CA LYS A 293 28.66 -7.74 -3.98
C LYS A 293 27.49 -6.80 -3.70
N VAL A 294 27.26 -6.41 -2.45
CA VAL A 294 26.05 -5.70 -2.00
C VAL A 294 25.80 -4.34 -2.67
N ASN A 295 26.85 -3.68 -3.17
CA ASN A 295 26.79 -2.37 -3.82
C ASN A 295 25.88 -1.35 -3.07
N GLY A 296 25.99 -1.30 -1.75
CA GLY A 296 25.24 -0.40 -0.87
C GLY A 296 23.71 -0.60 -0.87
N THR A 297 23.19 -1.81 -1.12
CA THR A 297 21.75 -2.06 -1.26
C THR A 297 21.21 -3.00 -0.16
N PHE A 298 20.49 -2.46 0.83
CA PHE A 298 19.88 -3.23 1.93
C PHE A 298 18.88 -4.30 1.45
N LEU A 299 18.14 -4.01 0.37
CA LEU A 299 17.21 -4.98 -0.21
C LEU A 299 17.94 -6.19 -0.78
N TRP A 300 19.10 -6.00 -1.40
CA TRP A 300 19.93 -7.09 -1.89
C TRP A 300 20.32 -8.03 -0.74
N VAL A 301 20.81 -7.48 0.38
CA VAL A 301 21.13 -8.26 1.60
C VAL A 301 19.91 -9.08 2.02
N SER A 302 18.75 -8.45 2.12
CA SER A 302 17.52 -9.11 2.56
C SER A 302 17.07 -10.25 1.63
N LEU A 303 17.29 -10.11 0.31
CA LEU A 303 16.99 -11.18 -0.66
C LEU A 303 17.98 -12.33 -0.55
N VAL A 304 19.27 -12.05 -0.42
CA VAL A 304 20.32 -13.06 -0.23
C VAL A 304 20.09 -13.84 1.06
N MET A 305 19.79 -13.16 2.17
CA MET A 305 19.51 -13.82 3.45
C MET A 305 18.34 -14.80 3.33
N LYS A 306 17.27 -14.44 2.60
CA LYS A 306 16.14 -15.36 2.36
C LYS A 306 16.51 -16.58 1.52
N GLU A 307 17.43 -16.45 0.58
CA GLU A 307 17.92 -17.61 -0.20
C GLU A 307 18.77 -18.52 0.70
N LEU A 308 19.65 -17.93 1.52
CA LEU A 308 20.51 -18.66 2.46
C LEU A 308 19.72 -19.39 3.57
N GLU A 309 18.54 -18.89 3.97
CA GLU A 309 17.66 -19.58 4.93
C GLU A 309 17.18 -20.97 4.45
N GLN A 310 17.25 -21.24 3.13
CA GLN A 310 16.77 -22.49 2.53
C GLN A 310 17.90 -23.43 2.09
N VAL A 311 19.15 -23.10 2.42
CA VAL A 311 20.35 -23.75 1.89
C VAL A 311 21.18 -24.31 3.05
N GLU A 312 21.82 -25.45 2.81
CA GLU A 312 22.70 -26.08 3.78
C GLU A 312 24.01 -25.29 3.93
N SER A 313 24.63 -25.34 5.12
CA SER A 313 25.79 -24.50 5.44
C SER A 313 26.97 -24.68 4.47
N TRP A 314 27.18 -25.88 3.94
CA TRP A 314 28.27 -26.17 3.00
C TRP A 314 28.03 -25.62 1.58
N ASP A 315 26.79 -25.28 1.23
CA ASP A 315 26.42 -24.70 -0.07
C ASP A 315 26.30 -23.16 0.00
N ALA A 316 26.30 -22.57 1.20
CA ALA A 316 26.02 -21.15 1.42
C ALA A 316 26.95 -20.19 0.66
N LEU A 317 28.26 -20.47 0.64
CA LEU A 317 29.23 -19.63 -0.10
C LEU A 317 29.02 -19.73 -1.61
N GLN A 318 28.75 -20.93 -2.12
CA GLN A 318 28.46 -21.12 -3.54
C GLN A 318 27.22 -20.33 -3.96
N VAL A 319 26.17 -20.34 -3.14
CA VAL A 319 24.96 -19.55 -3.42
C VAL A 319 25.26 -18.05 -3.52
N ILE A 320 26.06 -17.49 -2.60
CA ILE A 320 26.46 -16.08 -2.70
C ILE A 320 27.25 -15.81 -3.98
N ASP A 321 28.17 -16.70 -4.36
CA ASP A 321 28.98 -16.55 -5.58
C ASP A 321 28.11 -16.49 -6.84
N GLU A 322 27.04 -17.29 -6.89
CA GLU A 322 26.13 -17.33 -8.03
C GLU A 322 25.11 -16.16 -8.04
N ILE A 323 24.80 -15.53 -6.90
CA ILE A 323 23.84 -14.41 -6.84
C ILE A 323 24.48 -13.16 -7.46
N PRO A 324 23.87 -12.50 -8.46
CA PRO A 324 24.45 -11.30 -9.07
C PRO A 324 24.44 -10.10 -8.11
N SER A 325 25.32 -9.13 -8.34
CA SER A 325 25.42 -7.91 -7.51
C SER A 325 24.33 -6.89 -7.82
N ASP A 326 23.82 -6.87 -9.05
CA ASP A 326 22.75 -5.96 -9.46
C ASP A 326 21.37 -6.50 -9.08
N LEU A 327 20.52 -5.64 -8.51
CA LEU A 327 19.20 -6.04 -8.01
C LEU A 327 18.28 -6.56 -9.11
N LYS A 328 18.37 -6.03 -10.34
CA LYS A 328 17.55 -6.48 -11.48
C LYS A 328 17.97 -7.87 -11.93
N GLU A 329 19.28 -8.13 -11.96
CA GLU A 329 19.81 -9.46 -12.24
C GLU A 329 19.40 -10.47 -11.15
N VAL A 330 19.31 -10.06 -9.88
CA VAL A 330 18.78 -10.92 -8.80
C VAL A 330 17.33 -11.30 -9.09
N TYR A 331 16.49 -10.33 -9.48
CA TYR A 331 15.11 -10.64 -9.88
C TYR A 331 15.03 -11.54 -11.12
N ALA A 332 15.90 -11.34 -12.10
CA ALA A 332 15.98 -12.19 -13.29
C ALA A 332 16.32 -13.64 -12.93
N ARG A 333 17.32 -13.86 -12.07
CA ARG A 333 17.67 -15.17 -11.54
C ARG A 333 16.50 -15.80 -10.78
N MET A 334 15.84 -15.06 -9.89
CA MET A 334 14.66 -15.55 -9.14
C MET A 334 13.53 -15.99 -10.09
N LEU A 335 13.28 -15.22 -11.14
CA LEU A 335 12.27 -15.57 -12.14
C LEU A 335 12.70 -16.80 -12.94
N GLU A 336 13.97 -16.93 -13.31
CA GLU A 336 14.50 -18.12 -13.99
C GLU A 336 14.31 -19.38 -13.13
N GLN A 337 14.61 -19.32 -11.83
CA GLN A 337 14.38 -20.42 -10.89
C GLN A 337 12.89 -20.82 -10.88
N ILE A 338 11.96 -19.85 -10.90
CA ILE A 338 10.52 -20.11 -10.99
C ILE A 338 10.18 -20.82 -12.31
N LEU A 339 10.73 -20.37 -13.43
CA LEU A 339 10.47 -20.96 -14.76
C LEU A 339 10.98 -22.41 -14.87
N GLN A 340 12.01 -22.77 -14.13
CA GLN A 340 12.56 -24.13 -14.08
C GLN A 340 11.72 -25.09 -13.20
N LEU A 341 10.69 -24.59 -12.47
CA LEU A 341 9.84 -25.43 -11.64
C LEU A 341 9.05 -26.47 -12.46
N LYS A 342 9.18 -27.74 -12.06
CA LYS A 342 8.62 -28.91 -12.74
C LYS A 342 7.12 -29.09 -12.48
N ARG A 343 6.50 -30.05 -13.20
CA ARG A 343 5.09 -30.49 -13.01
C ARG A 343 4.06 -29.37 -13.18
N GLY A 344 4.40 -28.33 -13.96
CA GLY A 344 3.53 -27.18 -14.19
C GLY A 344 3.51 -26.14 -13.05
N ASN A 345 4.34 -26.29 -12.01
CA ASN A 345 4.38 -25.34 -10.90
C ASN A 345 4.78 -23.92 -11.33
N HIS A 346 5.64 -23.78 -12.35
CA HIS A 346 5.95 -22.46 -12.91
C HIS A 346 4.69 -21.74 -13.40
N LYS A 347 3.75 -22.42 -14.05
CA LYS A 347 2.50 -21.81 -14.53
C LYS A 347 1.67 -21.25 -13.38
N HIS A 348 1.55 -22.01 -12.30
CA HIS A 348 0.86 -21.58 -11.09
C HIS A 348 1.52 -20.35 -10.46
N CYS A 349 2.85 -20.27 -10.48
CA CYS A 349 3.58 -19.11 -9.98
C CYS A 349 3.36 -17.88 -10.87
N ILE A 350 3.44 -18.03 -12.20
CA ILE A 350 3.19 -16.93 -13.14
C ILE A 350 1.75 -16.42 -12.99
N GLN A 351 0.77 -17.30 -12.83
CA GLN A 351 -0.61 -16.93 -12.54
C GLN A 351 -0.75 -16.10 -11.26
N LEU A 352 -0.07 -16.47 -10.18
CA LEU A 352 -0.08 -15.69 -8.94
C LEU A 352 0.64 -14.35 -9.10
N LEU A 353 1.80 -14.32 -9.76
CA LEU A 353 2.57 -13.10 -9.98
C LEU A 353 1.81 -12.10 -10.86
N SER A 354 1.24 -12.55 -11.97
CA SER A 354 0.44 -11.70 -12.86
C SER A 354 -0.81 -11.16 -12.15
N THR A 355 -1.46 -12.00 -11.34
CA THR A 355 -2.61 -11.59 -10.52
C THR A 355 -2.19 -10.53 -9.49
N ALA A 356 -1.13 -10.77 -8.73
CA ALA A 356 -0.66 -9.85 -7.70
C ALA A 356 -0.21 -8.50 -8.28
N CYS A 357 0.37 -8.48 -9.48
CA CYS A 357 0.74 -7.24 -10.17
C CYS A 357 -0.47 -6.46 -10.70
N ALA A 358 -1.54 -7.15 -11.14
CA ALA A 358 -2.72 -6.52 -11.72
C ALA A 358 -3.78 -6.10 -10.69
N THR A 359 -3.73 -6.61 -9.46
CA THR A 359 -4.74 -6.31 -8.43
C THR A 359 -4.45 -5.02 -7.70
N TYR A 360 -5.52 -4.28 -7.35
CA TYR A 360 -5.40 -2.95 -6.73
C TYR A 360 -5.01 -2.99 -5.25
N ARG A 361 -5.23 -4.13 -4.58
CA ARG A 361 -4.80 -4.34 -3.20
C ARG A 361 -4.26 -5.76 -2.99
N PRO A 362 -3.45 -5.97 -1.94
CA PRO A 362 -3.12 -7.30 -1.45
C PRO A 362 -4.37 -8.17 -1.30
N LEU A 363 -4.27 -9.42 -1.75
CA LEU A 363 -5.37 -10.39 -1.76
C LEU A 363 -5.24 -11.40 -0.64
N SER A 364 -6.33 -11.76 0.02
CA SER A 364 -6.33 -12.92 0.92
C SER A 364 -6.01 -14.21 0.17
N LEU A 365 -5.56 -15.25 0.89
CA LEU A 365 -5.29 -16.57 0.28
C LEU A 365 -6.52 -17.14 -0.46
N SER A 366 -7.72 -16.90 0.07
CA SER A 366 -8.98 -17.31 -0.57
C SER A 366 -9.24 -16.54 -1.86
N GLU A 367 -9.07 -15.22 -1.83
CA GLU A 367 -9.26 -14.35 -3.00
C GLU A 367 -8.26 -14.66 -4.09
N VAL A 368 -6.96 -14.71 -3.79
CA VAL A 368 -5.92 -14.98 -4.79
C VAL A 368 -6.04 -16.39 -5.35
N GLY A 369 -6.38 -17.38 -4.50
CA GLY A 369 -6.63 -18.74 -4.94
C GLY A 369 -7.72 -18.78 -6.01
N PHE A 370 -8.83 -18.09 -5.76
CA PHE A 370 -9.96 -18.03 -6.69
C PHE A 370 -9.66 -17.20 -7.95
N LEU A 371 -9.09 -16.01 -7.80
CA LEU A 371 -8.90 -15.04 -8.88
C LEU A 371 -7.80 -15.43 -9.86
N SER A 372 -6.72 -16.06 -9.40
CA SER A 372 -5.53 -16.36 -10.22
C SER A 372 -5.70 -17.47 -11.26
N GLY A 373 -6.85 -18.13 -11.30
CA GLY A 373 -7.07 -19.23 -12.24
C GLY A 373 -6.34 -20.51 -11.87
N LEU A 374 -5.92 -20.66 -10.60
CA LEU A 374 -5.36 -21.90 -10.09
C LEU A 374 -6.40 -23.04 -10.17
N PRO A 375 -5.97 -24.28 -10.48
CA PRO A 375 -6.85 -25.45 -10.49
C PRO A 375 -7.63 -25.59 -9.17
N ARG A 376 -8.89 -26.04 -9.22
CA ARG A 376 -9.78 -26.18 -8.04
C ARG A 376 -9.12 -26.94 -6.87
N GLY A 377 -8.37 -27.99 -7.17
CA GLY A 377 -7.65 -28.77 -6.16
C GLY A 377 -6.57 -27.98 -5.37
N ILE A 378 -6.16 -26.82 -5.88
CA ILE A 378 -5.26 -25.86 -5.24
C ILE A 378 -6.06 -24.68 -4.69
N SER A 379 -6.89 -24.02 -5.52
CA SER A 379 -7.56 -22.76 -5.17
C SER A 379 -8.56 -22.86 -4.02
N GLU A 380 -9.20 -24.03 -3.82
CA GLU A 380 -10.14 -24.26 -2.72
C GLU A 380 -9.43 -24.60 -1.39
N LYS A 381 -8.09 -24.66 -1.38
CA LYS A 381 -7.30 -25.07 -0.21
C LYS A 381 -6.27 -23.99 0.14
N PRO A 382 -6.50 -23.15 1.17
CA PRO A 382 -5.57 -22.08 1.56
C PRO A 382 -4.12 -22.57 1.77
N GLY A 383 -3.95 -23.76 2.37
CA GLY A 383 -2.62 -24.35 2.54
C GLY A 383 -1.93 -24.77 1.23
N ALA A 384 -2.68 -25.08 0.18
CA ALA A 384 -2.12 -25.34 -1.15
C ALA A 384 -1.75 -24.03 -1.86
N VAL A 385 -2.62 -23.02 -1.80
CA VAL A 385 -2.32 -21.67 -2.31
C VAL A 385 -1.05 -21.12 -1.66
N ARG A 386 -0.94 -21.23 -0.32
CA ARG A 386 0.26 -20.85 0.45
C ARG A 386 1.53 -21.49 -0.10
N ARG A 387 1.50 -22.78 -0.43
CA ARG A 387 2.67 -23.45 -1.02
C ARG A 387 3.05 -22.89 -2.38
N VAL A 388 2.07 -22.54 -3.22
CA VAL A 388 2.37 -21.91 -4.52
C VAL A 388 2.94 -20.50 -4.31
N VAL A 389 2.41 -19.72 -3.36
CA VAL A 389 2.98 -18.41 -2.99
C VAL A 389 4.43 -18.56 -2.52
N THR A 390 4.75 -19.58 -1.71
CA THR A 390 6.14 -19.87 -1.33
C THR A 390 7.01 -20.24 -2.53
N MET A 391 6.46 -20.95 -3.54
CA MET A 391 7.18 -21.26 -4.77
C MET A 391 7.47 -20.03 -5.66
N CYS A 392 6.71 -18.94 -5.49
CA CYS A 392 7.03 -17.65 -6.12
C CYS A 392 8.28 -16.98 -5.52
N GLY A 393 8.94 -17.62 -4.54
CA GLY A 393 10.16 -17.13 -3.91
C GLY A 393 9.97 -15.77 -3.27
N SER A 394 11.03 -14.98 -3.25
CA SER A 394 11.02 -13.65 -2.64
C SER A 394 10.24 -12.59 -3.41
N PHE A 395 9.51 -12.92 -4.49
CA PHE A 395 8.59 -11.97 -5.13
C PHE A 395 7.34 -11.72 -4.30
N LEU A 396 6.80 -12.78 -3.66
CA LEU A 396 5.57 -12.73 -2.87
C LEU A 396 5.84 -13.02 -1.40
N THR A 397 5.02 -12.46 -0.52
CA THR A 397 5.04 -12.73 0.92
C THR A 397 3.61 -12.79 1.47
N ILE A 398 3.42 -13.54 2.55
CA ILE A 398 2.11 -13.66 3.20
C ILE A 398 2.17 -12.94 4.54
N ARG A 399 1.22 -12.05 4.78
CA ARG A 399 1.03 -11.29 6.03
C ARG A 399 -0.44 -11.29 6.38
N ASP A 400 -0.81 -11.74 7.57
CA ASP A 400 -2.19 -11.81 8.04
C ASP A 400 -3.14 -12.46 7.00
N GLU A 401 -2.75 -13.63 6.49
CA GLU A 401 -3.44 -14.36 5.40
C GLU A 401 -3.61 -13.61 4.06
N ASN A 402 -2.96 -12.46 3.88
CA ASN A 402 -2.94 -11.69 2.64
C ASN A 402 -1.58 -11.82 1.93
N VAL A 403 -1.63 -11.87 0.59
CA VAL A 403 -0.49 -12.01 -0.31
C VAL A 403 -0.07 -10.63 -0.83
N TYR A 404 1.20 -10.29 -0.61
CA TYR A 404 1.81 -9.02 -1.00
C TYR A 404 2.97 -9.27 -1.96
N LEU A 405 3.20 -8.34 -2.88
CA LEU A 405 4.51 -8.18 -3.50
C LEU A 405 5.51 -7.71 -2.44
N VAL A 406 6.73 -8.27 -2.45
CA VAL A 406 7.71 -8.01 -1.38
C VAL A 406 8.13 -6.54 -1.30
N HIS A 407 8.20 -5.89 -2.46
CA HIS A 407 8.71 -4.53 -2.63
C HIS A 407 8.27 -3.95 -3.98
N GLN A 408 8.13 -2.63 -4.06
CA GLN A 408 7.74 -1.94 -5.30
C GLN A 408 8.71 -2.22 -6.46
N SER A 409 10.03 -2.26 -6.22
CA SER A 409 10.99 -2.61 -7.28
C SER A 409 10.82 -4.02 -7.86
N ALA A 410 10.21 -4.95 -7.11
CA ALA A 410 9.85 -6.26 -7.63
C ALA A 410 8.62 -6.15 -8.56
N LYS A 411 7.61 -5.34 -8.19
CA LYS A 411 6.47 -4.98 -9.07
C LYS A 411 6.97 -4.34 -10.37
N ASP A 412 7.89 -3.37 -10.24
CA ASP A 412 8.47 -2.65 -11.38
C ASP A 412 9.18 -3.62 -12.33
N TYR A 413 10.04 -4.52 -11.81
CA TYR A 413 10.71 -5.55 -12.58
C TYR A 413 9.72 -6.46 -13.34
N LEU A 414 8.71 -6.99 -12.62
CA LEU A 414 7.69 -7.88 -13.19
C LEU A 414 6.85 -7.20 -14.27
N SER A 415 6.61 -5.89 -14.13
CA SER A 415 5.74 -5.10 -15.01
C SER A 415 6.48 -4.41 -16.16
N THR A 416 7.81 -4.46 -16.20
CA THR A 416 8.61 -3.79 -17.24
C THR A 416 9.58 -4.77 -17.90
N GLU A 417 10.59 -5.21 -17.19
CA GLU A 417 11.68 -6.05 -17.71
C GLU A 417 11.20 -7.49 -17.97
N ALA A 418 10.38 -8.04 -17.08
CA ALA A 418 9.78 -9.36 -17.22
C ALA A 418 8.36 -9.35 -17.82
N LEU A 419 7.93 -8.22 -18.39
CA LEU A 419 6.56 -8.00 -18.88
C LEU A 419 6.09 -9.14 -19.80
N GLN A 420 6.90 -9.56 -20.77
CA GLN A 420 6.54 -10.62 -21.72
C GLN A 420 6.42 -12.02 -21.08
N THR A 421 7.09 -12.24 -19.95
CA THR A 421 7.02 -13.51 -19.22
C THR A 421 5.80 -13.54 -18.31
N ILE A 422 5.50 -12.44 -17.63
CA ILE A 422 4.38 -12.33 -16.68
C ILE A 422 3.06 -12.10 -17.40
N PHE A 423 3.08 -11.34 -18.49
CA PHE A 423 1.90 -10.92 -19.27
C PHE A 423 2.10 -11.25 -20.76
N PRO A 424 2.20 -12.54 -21.14
CA PRO A 424 2.52 -12.94 -22.51
C PRO A 424 1.47 -12.49 -23.54
N ASN A 425 0.24 -12.20 -23.09
CA ASN A 425 -0.87 -11.73 -23.93
C ASN A 425 -1.28 -10.27 -23.60
N GLY A 426 -0.41 -9.51 -22.94
CA GLY A 426 -0.72 -8.15 -22.47
C GLY A 426 -1.36 -8.11 -21.08
N VAL A 427 -1.27 -6.93 -20.46
CA VAL A 427 -1.77 -6.66 -19.10
C VAL A 427 -3.30 -6.62 -19.11
N GLU A 428 -3.87 -6.06 -20.17
CA GLU A 428 -5.31 -5.93 -20.44
C GLU A 428 -5.99 -7.31 -20.42
N THR A 429 -5.34 -8.35 -20.97
CA THR A 429 -5.85 -9.72 -20.94
C THR A 429 -5.96 -10.27 -19.51
N ILE A 430 -5.03 -9.90 -18.61
CA ILE A 430 -5.11 -10.30 -17.20
C ILE A 430 -6.21 -9.53 -16.48
N HIS A 431 -6.36 -8.22 -16.72
CA HIS A 431 -7.48 -7.46 -16.17
C HIS A 431 -8.84 -8.02 -16.63
N HIS A 432 -8.99 -8.31 -17.93
CA HIS A 432 -10.21 -8.95 -18.45
C HIS A 432 -10.47 -10.32 -17.81
N PHE A 433 -9.43 -11.13 -17.63
CA PHE A 433 -9.54 -12.41 -16.92
C PHE A 433 -10.02 -12.23 -15.47
N LEU A 434 -9.45 -11.27 -14.73
CA LEU A 434 -9.84 -10.97 -13.35
C LEU A 434 -11.28 -10.45 -13.24
N PHE A 435 -11.71 -9.63 -14.21
CA PHE A 435 -13.11 -9.20 -14.37
C PHE A 435 -14.04 -10.41 -14.54
N SER A 436 -13.77 -11.29 -15.52
CA SER A 436 -14.60 -12.45 -15.82
C SER A 436 -14.67 -13.42 -14.63
N ARG A 437 -13.53 -13.69 -14.00
CA ARG A 437 -13.45 -14.51 -12.79
C ARG A 437 -14.23 -13.89 -11.63
N SER A 438 -14.14 -12.58 -11.45
CA SER A 438 -14.88 -11.86 -10.41
C SER A 438 -16.40 -12.04 -10.55
N LEU A 439 -16.93 -11.82 -11.76
CA LEU A 439 -18.36 -12.04 -12.01
C LEU A 439 -18.76 -13.51 -11.83
N GLN A 440 -17.93 -14.45 -12.25
CA GLN A 440 -18.18 -15.87 -12.05
C GLN A 440 -18.25 -16.24 -10.56
N GLY A 441 -17.31 -15.74 -9.74
CA GLY A 441 -17.26 -16.01 -8.31
C GLY A 441 -18.46 -15.42 -7.58
N MET A 442 -18.76 -14.15 -7.88
CA MET A 442 -19.92 -13.50 -7.32
C MET A 442 -21.23 -14.21 -7.72
N SER A 443 -21.38 -14.64 -8.97
CA SER A 443 -22.58 -15.39 -9.40
C SER A 443 -22.75 -16.74 -8.69
N GLN A 444 -21.65 -17.36 -8.23
CA GLN A 444 -21.66 -18.65 -7.53
C GLN A 444 -21.93 -18.49 -6.03
N ILE A 445 -21.47 -17.40 -5.42
CA ILE A 445 -21.43 -17.22 -3.96
C ILE A 445 -22.53 -16.27 -3.48
N LEU A 446 -22.79 -15.18 -4.22
CA LEU A 446 -23.76 -14.18 -3.80
C LEU A 446 -25.17 -14.75 -3.84
N ARG A 447 -25.81 -14.71 -2.68
CA ARG A 447 -27.18 -15.12 -2.46
C ARG A 447 -27.85 -14.13 -1.52
N ARG A 448 -29.18 -14.13 -1.53
CA ARG A 448 -29.97 -13.41 -0.54
C ARG A 448 -29.57 -13.83 0.87
N ASP A 449 -29.46 -12.84 1.75
CA ASP A 449 -29.16 -13.04 3.17
C ASP A 449 -27.82 -13.77 3.34
N ALA A 450 -26.77 -13.19 2.74
CA ALA A 450 -25.46 -13.84 2.65
C ALA A 450 -24.88 -14.20 4.03
N TRP A 451 -25.16 -13.37 5.05
CA TRP A 451 -24.74 -13.57 6.44
C TRP A 451 -25.84 -14.16 7.36
N ASP A 452 -26.97 -14.66 6.83
CA ASP A 452 -28.06 -15.28 7.61
C ASP A 452 -28.59 -14.39 8.75
N LEU A 453 -28.80 -13.09 8.46
CA LEU A 453 -29.30 -12.09 9.40
C LEU A 453 -30.78 -12.31 9.76
N LYS A 454 -31.55 -13.03 8.92
CA LYS A 454 -32.96 -13.44 9.09
C LYS A 454 -34.00 -12.32 9.16
N ALA A 455 -33.67 -11.16 9.73
CA ALA A 455 -34.58 -10.04 9.91
C ALA A 455 -34.09 -8.78 9.18
N PRO A 456 -34.93 -8.14 8.34
CA PRO A 456 -34.59 -6.84 7.77
C PRO A 456 -34.57 -5.77 8.88
N GLY A 457 -33.65 -4.81 8.79
CA GLY A 457 -33.62 -3.63 9.66
C GLY A 457 -32.50 -3.58 10.71
N VAL A 458 -31.57 -4.55 10.72
CA VAL A 458 -30.35 -4.46 11.52
C VAL A 458 -29.44 -3.36 10.94
N LEU A 459 -28.89 -2.50 11.80
CA LEU A 459 -27.95 -1.47 11.37
C LEU A 459 -26.62 -2.10 11.01
N ILE A 460 -26.01 -1.68 9.89
CA ILE A 460 -24.71 -2.21 9.44
C ILE A 460 -23.58 -2.07 10.48
N ASP A 461 -23.70 -1.05 11.34
CA ASP A 461 -22.75 -0.78 12.42
C ASP A 461 -22.87 -1.79 13.58
N GLU A 462 -24.00 -2.52 13.67
CA GLU A 462 -24.28 -3.55 14.68
C GLU A 462 -23.95 -4.98 14.19
N ILE A 463 -23.59 -5.13 12.92
CA ILE A 463 -23.34 -6.45 12.30
C ILE A 463 -21.85 -6.81 12.40
N VAL A 464 -21.60 -8.05 12.83
CA VAL A 464 -20.26 -8.67 12.82
C VAL A 464 -20.23 -9.75 11.75
N ALA A 465 -19.13 -9.82 11.00
CA ALA A 465 -18.95 -10.85 9.98
C ALA A 465 -18.99 -12.26 10.63
N PRO A 466 -19.73 -13.21 10.07
CA PRO A 466 -19.76 -14.59 10.58
C PRO A 466 -18.43 -15.29 10.35
N GLU A 467 -18.13 -16.31 11.15
CA GLU A 467 -16.99 -17.21 10.91
C GLU A 467 -17.47 -18.64 10.61
N PRO A 468 -17.14 -19.20 9.43
CA PRO A 468 -16.40 -18.57 8.33
C PRO A 468 -17.23 -17.52 7.57
N ASP A 469 -16.57 -16.46 7.07
CA ASP A 469 -17.25 -15.44 6.27
C ASP A 469 -17.54 -15.98 4.87
N PRO A 470 -18.82 -16.14 4.48
CA PRO A 470 -19.19 -16.67 3.17
C PRO A 470 -18.79 -15.74 2.03
N LEU A 471 -18.54 -14.45 2.29
CA LEU A 471 -18.11 -13.46 1.30
C LEU A 471 -16.59 -13.34 1.18
N ALA A 472 -15.80 -14.06 1.99
CA ALA A 472 -14.35 -13.92 2.06
C ALA A 472 -13.67 -14.03 0.68
N THR A 473 -14.12 -14.96 -0.16
CA THR A 473 -13.55 -15.21 -1.49
C THR A 473 -13.90 -14.15 -2.53
N THR A 474 -15.04 -13.45 -2.36
CA THR A 474 -15.55 -12.48 -3.34
C THR A 474 -15.43 -11.04 -2.88
N ARG A 475 -14.90 -10.78 -1.69
CA ARG A 475 -14.78 -9.42 -1.12
C ARG A 475 -14.05 -8.47 -2.06
N TYR A 476 -12.90 -8.89 -2.61
CA TYR A 476 -12.20 -8.16 -3.66
C TYR A 476 -13.08 -7.96 -4.91
N SER A 477 -13.68 -9.03 -5.41
CA SER A 477 -14.52 -9.00 -6.61
C SER A 477 -15.72 -8.08 -6.48
N CYS A 478 -16.33 -7.96 -5.30
CA CYS A 478 -17.45 -7.05 -5.07
C CYS A 478 -17.06 -5.59 -5.33
N VAL A 479 -15.82 -5.21 -5.04
CA VAL A 479 -15.34 -3.83 -5.15
C VAL A 479 -14.74 -3.55 -6.53
N TYR A 480 -13.90 -4.43 -7.06
CA TYR A 480 -12.97 -4.09 -8.15
C TYR A 480 -13.29 -4.72 -9.52
N TRP A 481 -14.41 -5.44 -9.66
CA TRP A 481 -14.72 -6.12 -10.94
C TRP A 481 -14.87 -5.13 -12.10
N ALA A 482 -15.43 -3.94 -11.85
CA ALA A 482 -15.63 -2.91 -12.88
C ALA A 482 -14.32 -2.20 -13.22
N ASP A 483 -13.43 -1.97 -12.23
CA ASP A 483 -12.07 -1.46 -12.49
C ASP A 483 -11.31 -2.38 -13.45
N HIS A 484 -11.34 -3.69 -13.20
CA HIS A 484 -10.72 -4.68 -14.08
C HIS A 484 -11.35 -4.74 -15.47
N LEU A 485 -12.65 -4.46 -15.59
CA LEU A 485 -13.27 -4.34 -16.91
C LEU A 485 -12.67 -3.14 -17.64
N CYS A 486 -12.66 -1.96 -17.02
CA CYS A 486 -12.12 -0.73 -17.62
C CYS A 486 -10.67 -0.91 -18.08
N ASP A 487 -9.81 -1.47 -17.23
CA ASP A 487 -8.39 -1.69 -17.54
C ASP A 487 -8.17 -2.87 -18.50
N GLY A 488 -9.16 -3.73 -18.69
CA GLY A 488 -9.15 -4.83 -19.64
C GLY A 488 -9.61 -4.45 -21.06
N ILE A 489 -10.14 -3.22 -21.23
CA ILE A 489 -10.57 -2.72 -22.54
C ILE A 489 -9.33 -2.36 -23.37
N SER A 490 -9.09 -3.13 -24.43
CA SER A 490 -8.07 -2.86 -25.45
C SER A 490 -8.71 -2.45 -26.78
N GLU A 491 -7.90 -2.08 -27.78
CA GLU A 491 -8.39 -1.73 -29.13
C GLU A 491 -9.27 -2.82 -29.77
N ASN A 492 -9.12 -4.09 -29.38
CA ASN A 492 -9.91 -5.22 -29.87
C ASN A 492 -11.15 -5.55 -29.02
N TRP A 493 -11.43 -4.78 -27.97
CA TRP A 493 -12.52 -5.03 -27.01
C TRP A 493 -13.91 -5.05 -27.65
N ALA A 494 -14.11 -4.36 -28.77
CA ALA A 494 -15.36 -4.38 -29.54
C ALA A 494 -15.80 -5.79 -29.99
N GLN A 495 -14.93 -6.80 -29.89
CA GLN A 495 -15.23 -8.21 -30.17
C GLN A 495 -15.77 -8.98 -28.96
N THR A 496 -15.77 -8.39 -27.77
CA THR A 496 -16.30 -9.03 -26.55
C THR A 496 -17.79 -8.74 -26.40
N ASN A 497 -18.59 -9.77 -26.13
CA ASN A 497 -20.03 -9.63 -25.92
C ASN A 497 -20.35 -9.24 -24.46
N ASP A 498 -19.41 -8.66 -23.72
CA ASP A 498 -19.52 -8.49 -22.27
C ASP A 498 -20.57 -7.44 -21.87
N LEU A 499 -20.64 -6.33 -22.61
CA LEU A 499 -21.60 -5.21 -22.41
C LEU A 499 -22.87 -5.29 -23.27
N GLN A 500 -22.98 -6.29 -24.15
CA GLN A 500 -24.18 -6.45 -24.97
C GLN A 500 -25.35 -6.94 -24.12
N ASP A 501 -26.57 -6.75 -24.62
CA ASP A 501 -27.73 -7.42 -24.06
C ASP A 501 -27.49 -8.95 -24.11
N ASP A 502 -27.84 -9.62 -23.02
CA ASP A 502 -27.50 -11.03 -22.73
C ASP A 502 -26.01 -11.35 -22.58
N GLY A 503 -25.14 -10.35 -22.55
CA GLY A 503 -23.73 -10.46 -22.15
C GLY A 503 -23.52 -10.82 -20.68
N ILE A 504 -22.28 -11.10 -20.29
CA ILE A 504 -21.95 -11.54 -18.92
C ILE A 504 -22.35 -10.52 -17.85
N ILE A 505 -22.22 -9.21 -18.15
CA ILE A 505 -22.59 -8.13 -17.24
C ILE A 505 -24.10 -8.04 -17.13
N HIS A 506 -24.82 -8.09 -18.27
CA HIS A 506 -26.28 -8.09 -18.27
C HIS A 506 -26.85 -9.25 -17.46
N GLN A 507 -26.34 -10.47 -17.70
CA GLN A 507 -26.78 -11.67 -16.98
C GLN A 507 -26.49 -11.58 -15.47
N PHE A 508 -25.32 -11.05 -15.09
CA PHE A 508 -24.96 -10.84 -13.69
C PHE A 508 -25.89 -9.82 -13.03
N LEU A 509 -26.07 -8.64 -13.61
CA LEU A 509 -26.92 -7.58 -13.03
C LEU A 509 -28.39 -8.02 -12.97
N ASN A 510 -28.88 -8.74 -13.96
CA ASN A 510 -30.26 -9.21 -13.97
C ASN A 510 -30.55 -10.25 -12.85
N LYS A 511 -29.54 -11.04 -12.44
CA LYS A 511 -29.73 -12.13 -11.46
C LYS A 511 -29.21 -11.81 -10.05
N HIS A 512 -28.14 -11.02 -9.95
CA HIS A 512 -27.35 -10.87 -8.73
C HIS A 512 -27.15 -9.41 -8.30
N TYR A 513 -27.71 -8.42 -8.99
CA TYR A 513 -27.51 -7.00 -8.64
C TYR A 513 -27.87 -6.68 -7.18
N LEU A 514 -29.02 -7.15 -6.70
CA LEU A 514 -29.42 -6.91 -5.31
C LEU A 514 -28.52 -7.64 -4.30
N TYR A 515 -28.06 -8.86 -4.63
CA TYR A 515 -27.14 -9.61 -3.77
C TYR A 515 -25.74 -8.98 -3.74
N TRP A 516 -25.34 -8.35 -4.83
CA TRP A 516 -24.11 -7.56 -4.90
C TRP A 516 -24.20 -6.30 -4.05
N LEU A 517 -25.31 -5.57 -4.11
CA LEU A 517 -25.54 -4.42 -3.22
C LEU A 517 -25.61 -4.83 -1.74
N GLU A 518 -26.25 -5.97 -1.43
CA GLU A 518 -26.25 -6.57 -0.09
C GLU A 518 -24.82 -6.86 0.37
N ALA A 519 -24.02 -7.56 -0.44
CA ALA A 519 -22.63 -7.88 -0.11
C ALA A 519 -21.76 -6.62 0.08
N LEU A 520 -21.92 -5.60 -0.76
CA LEU A 520 -21.25 -4.31 -0.59
C LEU A 520 -21.68 -3.60 0.68
N SER A 521 -22.95 -3.67 1.05
CA SER A 521 -23.47 -3.11 2.30
C SER A 521 -22.84 -3.81 3.50
N LEU A 522 -22.87 -5.15 3.54
CA LEU A 522 -22.25 -5.98 4.58
C LEU A 522 -20.75 -5.70 4.73
N GLN A 523 -20.06 -5.41 3.63
CA GLN A 523 -18.65 -5.06 3.60
C GLN A 523 -18.35 -3.57 3.86
N ARG A 524 -19.38 -2.73 4.09
CA ARG A 524 -19.27 -1.26 4.27
C ARG A 524 -18.62 -0.55 3.08
N SER A 525 -18.88 -1.06 1.88
CA SER A 525 -18.26 -0.64 0.61
C SER A 525 -19.29 -0.15 -0.42
N ILE A 526 -20.50 0.26 -0.01
CA ILE A 526 -21.56 0.67 -0.94
C ILE A 526 -21.17 1.84 -1.86
N SER A 527 -20.31 2.76 -1.39
CA SER A 527 -19.78 3.86 -2.19
C SER A 527 -19.02 3.37 -3.42
N TYR A 528 -18.27 2.28 -3.30
CA TYR A 528 -17.59 1.64 -4.43
C TYR A 528 -18.56 1.06 -5.46
N GLY A 529 -19.73 0.58 -5.03
CA GLY A 529 -20.79 0.13 -5.95
C GLY A 529 -21.31 1.26 -6.84
N VAL A 530 -21.49 2.45 -6.27
CA VAL A 530 -21.89 3.65 -7.03
C VAL A 530 -20.82 4.01 -8.06
N VAL A 531 -19.54 4.00 -7.66
CA VAL A 531 -18.42 4.26 -8.58
C VAL A 531 -18.37 3.22 -9.70
N ALA A 532 -18.54 1.94 -9.38
CA ALA A 532 -18.56 0.86 -10.37
C ALA A 532 -19.68 1.03 -11.40
N LEU A 533 -20.90 1.38 -10.97
CA LEU A 533 -22.03 1.62 -11.88
C LEU A 533 -21.79 2.84 -12.78
N ASN A 534 -21.27 3.94 -12.22
CA ASN A 534 -20.94 5.12 -13.01
C ASN A 534 -19.89 4.80 -14.09
N ARG A 535 -18.90 3.95 -13.78
CA ARG A 535 -17.91 3.50 -14.77
C ARG A 535 -18.56 2.67 -15.88
N LEU A 536 -19.47 1.76 -15.55
CA LEU A 536 -20.20 0.99 -16.57
C LEU A 536 -21.04 1.89 -17.45
N GLU A 537 -21.71 2.90 -16.89
CA GLU A 537 -22.48 3.87 -17.65
C GLU A 537 -21.61 4.64 -18.65
N THR A 538 -20.37 4.98 -18.28
CA THR A 538 -19.44 5.62 -19.23
C THR A 538 -18.94 4.72 -20.37
N LEU A 539 -19.15 3.41 -20.27
CA LEU A 539 -18.75 2.42 -21.27
C LEU A 539 -19.89 1.99 -22.21
N LEU A 540 -21.13 2.36 -21.89
CA LEU A 540 -22.34 2.10 -22.68
C LEU A 540 -22.68 3.31 -23.57
#